data_AF-A0AAW2C8G0-F1
#
_entry.id   AF-A0AAW2C8G0-F1
#
_cell.length_a   1.000
_cell.length_b   1.000
_cell.length_c   1.000
_cell.angle_alpha   90.00
_cell.angle_beta   90.00
_cell.angle_gamma   90.00
#
_symmetry.space_group_name_H-M   'P 1'
#
loop_
_entity.id
_entity.type
_entity.pdbx_description
1 polymer ?
#
loop_
_entity_poly.entity_id
_entity_poly.type
_entity_poly.pdbx_seq_one_letter_code
_entity_poly.pdbx_strand_id
1 'polypeptide(L)' 'MKPFKNLSISSFYFFASTLIFIPLLAYAARFDIKNNCNITIWATAVPGGGKQINPGGTWILEVTRGNGHIWA' A
#
# COMPACT_ATOMS: atom_id res chain seq x y z
N MET A 1 -27.14 -40.36 5.64
CA MET A 1 -25.68 -40.15 5.51
C MET A 1 -25.38 -39.07 4.45
N LYS A 2 -25.76 -37.81 4.73
CA LYS A 2 -25.49 -36.64 3.87
C LYS A 2 -24.98 -35.37 4.61
N PRO A 3 -24.92 -35.27 5.96
CA PRO A 3 -24.56 -34.00 6.61
C PRO A 3 -23.08 -33.66 6.49
N PHE A 4 -22.19 -34.66 6.47
CA PHE A 4 -20.73 -34.44 6.44
C PHE A 4 -20.22 -33.81 5.14
N LYS A 5 -20.83 -34.12 3.98
CA LYS A 5 -20.46 -33.50 2.69
C LYS A 5 -20.85 -32.03 2.64
N ASN A 6 -22.03 -31.67 3.15
CA ASN A 6 -22.50 -30.29 3.17
C ASN A 6 -21.68 -29.43 4.15
N LEU A 7 -21.26 -30.01 5.28
CA LEU A 7 -20.38 -29.34 6.24
C LEU A 7 -19.00 -29.07 5.63
N SER A 8 -18.43 -30.03 4.89
CA SER A 8 -17.15 -29.87 4.20
C SER A 8 -17.21 -28.80 3.10
N ILE A 9 -18.31 -28.74 2.35
CA ILE A 9 -18.52 -27.76 1.28
C ILE A 9 -18.69 -26.35 1.87
N SER A 10 -19.49 -26.21 2.93
CA SER A 10 -19.69 -24.93 3.61
C SER A 10 -18.39 -24.39 4.21
N SER A 11 -17.58 -25.26 4.81
CA SER A 11 -16.24 -24.90 5.32
C SER A 11 -15.33 -24.38 4.20
N PHE A 12 -15.31 -25.06 3.04
CA PHE A 12 -14.52 -24.63 1.90
C PHE A 12 -14.91 -23.23 1.40
N TYR A 13 -16.21 -22.93 1.29
CA TYR A 13 -16.68 -21.60 0.89
C TYR A 13 -16.32 -20.50 1.91
N PHE A 14 -16.30 -20.83 3.20
CA PHE A 14 -15.88 -19.90 4.26
C PHE A 14 -14.38 -19.60 4.20
N PHE A 15 -13.54 -20.62 3.99
CA PHE A 15 -12.11 -20.41 3.79
C PHE A 15 -11.80 -19.64 2.50
N ALA A 16 -12.52 -19.95 1.41
CA ALA A 16 -12.36 -19.22 0.15
C ALA A 16 -12.75 -17.74 0.28
N SER A 17 -13.85 -17.43 0.97
CA SER A 17 -14.27 -16.04 1.16
C SER A 17 -13.28 -15.27 2.03
N THR A 18 -12.84 -15.82 3.15
CA THR A 18 -11.85 -15.18 4.03
C THR A 18 -10.54 -14.88 3.28
N LEU A 19 -10.00 -15.83 2.51
CA LEU A 19 -8.81 -15.61 1.67
C LEU A 19 -8.98 -14.45 0.66
N ILE A 20 -10.16 -14.30 0.08
CA ILE A 20 -10.47 -13.21 -0.87
C ILE A 20 -10.56 -11.85 -0.15
N PHE A 21 -11.07 -11.81 1.08
CA PHE A 21 -11.30 -10.55 1.81
C PHE A 21 -10.08 -10.02 2.59
N ILE A 22 -9.10 -10.86 2.92
CA ILE A 22 -7.88 -10.44 3.66
C ILE A 22 -7.12 -9.26 3.02
N PRO A 23 -6.86 -9.20 1.68
CA PRO A 23 -6.09 -8.09 1.10
C PRO A 23 -6.80 -6.73 1.18
N LEU A 24 -8.13 -6.69 1.35
CA LEU A 24 -8.89 -5.44 1.54
C LEU A 24 -8.62 -4.78 2.91
N LEU A 25 -8.04 -5.53 3.86
CA LEU A 25 -7.64 -5.02 5.17
C LEU A 25 -6.23 -4.42 5.15
N ALA A 26 -5.45 -4.62 4.09
CA ALA A 26 -4.14 -4.02 3.93
C ALA A 26 -4.31 -2.56 3.54
N TYR A 27 -3.94 -1.66 4.45
CA TYR A 27 -3.89 -0.23 4.13
C TYR A 27 -2.47 0.03 3.65
N ALA A 28 -2.35 0.68 2.50
CA ALA A 28 -1.11 1.22 1.97
C ALA A 28 -1.46 2.51 1.22
N ALA A 29 -0.75 3.58 1.52
CA ALA A 29 -0.87 4.85 0.84
C ALA A 29 0.30 5.01 -0.13
N ARG A 30 -0.01 5.44 -1.35
CA ARG A 30 1.00 5.78 -2.36
C ARG A 30 1.03 7.30 -2.55
N PHE A 31 2.22 7.88 -2.42
CA PHE A 31 2.48 9.30 -2.65
C PHE A 31 3.42 9.46 -3.84
N ASP A 32 2.95 10.16 -4.87
CA ASP A 32 3.75 10.51 -6.04
C ASP A 32 4.28 11.94 -5.87
N ILE A 33 5.50 12.07 -5.33
CA ILE A 33 6.16 13.35 -5.02
C ILE A 33 6.88 13.86 -6.27
N LYS A 34 6.35 14.90 -6.92
CA LYS A 34 6.90 15.45 -8.17
C LYS A 34 7.69 16.73 -7.95
N ASN A 35 8.89 16.80 -8.53
CA ASN A 35 9.65 18.04 -8.61
C ASN A 35 9.25 18.83 -9.87
N ASN A 36 8.45 19.87 -9.68
CA ASN A 36 8.11 20.83 -10.75
C ASN A 36 9.04 22.05 -10.79
N CYS A 37 10.05 22.13 -9.91
CA CYS A 37 11.04 23.20 -9.93
C CYS A 37 12.05 22.97 -11.07
N ASN A 38 12.70 24.06 -11.50
CA ASN A 38 13.78 24.04 -12.49
C ASN A 38 15.16 23.71 -11.88
N ILE A 39 15.18 23.30 -10.61
CA ILE A 39 16.38 22.88 -9.86
C ILE A 39 16.17 21.51 -9.26
N THR A 40 17.26 20.83 -8.95
CA THR A 40 17.25 19.58 -8.18
C THR A 40 16.84 19.87 -6.74
N ILE A 41 15.89 19.09 -6.21
CA ILE A 41 15.45 19.17 -4.80
C ILE A 41 15.84 17.89 -4.04
N TRP A 42 15.90 18.00 -2.71
CA TRP A 42 16.10 16.85 -1.83
C TRP A 42 14.84 16.66 -0.99
N ALA A 43 13.92 15.86 -1.52
CA ALA A 43 12.69 15.55 -0.81
C ALA A 43 12.97 14.55 0.31
N THR A 44 12.29 14.70 1.43
CA THR A 44 12.36 13.76 2.55
C THR A 44 10.97 13.50 3.09
N ALA A 45 10.81 12.29 3.63
CA ALA A 45 9.55 11.82 4.17
C ALA A 45 9.80 10.99 5.43
N VAL A 46 8.91 11.13 6.41
CA VAL A 46 8.86 10.23 7.57
C VAL A 46 7.46 9.64 7.63
N PRO A 47 7.31 8.30 7.56
CA PRO A 47 8.33 7.33 7.17
C PRO A 47 8.73 7.47 5.69
N GLY A 48 9.96 7.10 5.32
CA GLY A 48 10.40 7.05 3.92
C GLY A 48 11.87 7.38 3.66
N GLY A 49 12.47 8.26 4.47
CA GLY A 49 13.86 8.70 4.30
C GLY A 49 13.97 9.91 3.38
N GLY A 50 15.03 9.95 2.56
CA GLY A 50 15.30 11.09 1.67
C GLY A 50 15.68 10.65 0.27
N LYS A 51 15.29 11.45 -0.72
CA LYS A 51 15.61 11.22 -2.13
C LYS A 51 15.84 12.53 -2.87
N GLN A 52 16.96 12.59 -3.59
CA GLN A 52 17.18 13.62 -4.60
C GLN A 52 16.21 13.44 -5.77
N ILE A 53 15.53 14.51 -6.17
CA ILE A 53 14.63 14.51 -7.32
C ILE A 53 15.11 15.58 -8.31
N ASN A 54 15.55 15.12 -9.48
CA ASN A 54 15.94 16.02 -10.58
C ASN A 54 14.72 16.79 -11.14
N PRO A 55 14.92 17.93 -11.81
CA PRO A 55 13.82 18.70 -12.42
C PRO A 55 12.90 17.83 -13.29
N GLY A 56 11.59 17.94 -13.06
CA GLY A 56 10.57 17.14 -13.75
C GLY A 56 10.44 15.69 -13.28
N GLY A 57 11.31 15.24 -12.37
CA GLY A 57 11.30 13.88 -11.84
C GLY A 57 10.21 13.63 -10.79
N THR A 58 9.93 12.35 -10.54
CA THR A 58 8.95 11.90 -9.54
C THR A 58 9.56 10.85 -8.63
N TRP A 59 9.29 10.96 -7.33
CA TRP A 59 9.53 9.94 -6.33
C TRP A 59 8.21 9.29 -5.90
N ILE A 60 8.07 7.99 -6.18
CA ILE A 60 6.97 7.18 -5.68
C ILE A 60 7.36 6.67 -4.29
N LEU A 61 6.57 7.02 -3.28
CA LEU A 61 6.71 6.57 -1.92
C LEU A 61 5.48 5.77 -1.51
N GLU A 62 5.68 4.49 -1.19
CA GLU A 62 4.64 3.61 -0.65
C GLU A 62 4.81 3.50 0.87
N VAL A 63 3.76 3.84 1.60
CA VAL A 63 3.73 3.78 3.06
C VAL A 63 2.64 2.83 3.48
N THR A 64 3.01 1.81 4.27
CA THR A 64 2.05 0.81 4.74
C THR A 64 1.06 1.43 5.71
N ARG A 65 1.51 2.01 6.82
CA ARG A 65 0.59 2.59 7.81
C ARG A 65 1.28 3.63 8.66
N GLY A 66 0.55 4.69 9.02
CA GLY A 66 0.99 5.67 10.00
C GLY A 66 0.70 7.10 9.56
N ASN A 67 1.03 8.02 10.46
CA ASN A 67 1.08 9.45 10.14
C ASN A 67 2.43 9.76 9.51
N GLY A 68 2.46 10.74 8.61
CA GLY A 68 3.70 11.13 7.99
C GLY A 68 3.77 12.60 7.60
N HIS A 69 5.00 13.02 7.38
CA HIS A 69 5.35 14.35 6.90
C HIS A 69 6.21 14.21 5.64
N ILE A 70 6.02 15.11 4.68
CA ILE A 70 6.78 15.18 3.44
C ILE A 70 7.23 16.63 3.26
N TRP A 71 8.51 16.85 2.98
CA TRP A 71 9.09 18.18 2.74
C TRP A 71 10.21 18.11 1.69
N ALA A 72 10.57 19.26 1.14
CA ALA A 72 11.53 19.43 0.05
C ALA A 72 12.44 20.63 0.30
#